data_AF-A0A945EWM1-F1
#
_entry.id   AF-A0A945EWM1-F1
#
_cell.length_a   1.000
_cell.length_b   1.000
_cell.length_c   1.000
_cell.angle_alpha   90.00
_cell.angle_beta   90.00
_cell.angle_gamma   90.00
#
_symmetry.space_group_name_H-M   'P 1'
#
loop_
_entity.id
_entity.type
_entity.pdbx_description
1 polymer ?
#
loop_
_entity_poly.entity_id
_entity_poly.type
_entity_poly.pdbx_seq_one_letter_code
_entity_poly.pdbx_strand_id
1 'polypeptide(L)'
;TQKADCFRKTIHFKIGKELQQYSFTIKDSISEKVFMNLMISSKGKVVLEKVQSSENCKLQLPELDSLLLLSVQNLPVIYPAIKRGIPVTTKYRLPIIIELKE
;
A
#
# COMPACT_ATOMS: atom_id res chain seq x y z
N THR A 1 13.44 6.20 -11.77
CA THR A 1 13.82 7.62 -11.63
C THR A 1 13.82 7.94 -10.16
N GLN A 2 14.75 8.79 -9.69
CA GLN A 2 14.90 9.11 -8.26
C GLN A 2 13.58 9.55 -7.59
N LYS A 3 12.71 10.29 -8.29
CA LYS A 3 11.38 10.69 -7.80
C LYS A 3 10.43 9.52 -7.58
N ALA A 4 10.41 8.55 -8.50
CA ALA A 4 9.59 7.35 -8.35
C ALA A 4 10.08 6.47 -7.19
N ASP A 5 11.39 6.38 -6.99
CA ASP A 5 11.97 5.59 -5.91
C ASP A 5 11.74 6.25 -4.54
N CYS A 6 11.85 7.58 -4.47
CA CYS A 6 11.49 8.36 -3.27
C CYS A 6 10.01 8.16 -2.92
N PHE A 7 9.12 8.23 -3.91
CA PHE A 7 7.69 7.97 -3.73
C PHE A 7 7.44 6.56 -3.16
N ARG A 8 8.04 5.54 -3.79
CA ARG A 8 7.93 4.14 -3.34
C ARG A 8 8.36 3.98 -1.89
N LYS A 9 9.56 4.46 -1.56
CA LYS A 9 10.11 4.37 -0.19
C LYS A 9 9.22 5.08 0.82
N THR A 10 8.71 6.26 0.49
CA THR A 10 7.86 7.05 1.39
C THR A 10 6.53 6.36 1.66
N ILE A 11 5.88 5.83 0.63
CA ILE A 11 4.61 5.12 0.77
C ILE A 11 4.82 3.81 1.55
N HIS A 12 5.86 3.05 1.21
CA HIS A 12 6.24 1.86 1.98
C HIS A 12 6.44 2.17 3.45
N PHE A 13 7.20 3.22 3.75
CA PHE A 13 7.47 3.62 5.13
C PHE A 13 6.20 4.01 5.88
N LYS A 14 5.33 4.82 5.27
CA LYS A 14 4.07 5.25 5.91
C LYS A 14 3.14 4.08 6.16
N ILE A 15 2.89 3.25 5.15
CA ILE A 15 2.01 2.08 5.29
C ILE A 15 2.60 1.09 6.31
N GLY A 16 3.90 0.82 6.24
CA GLY A 16 4.56 -0.06 7.20
C GLY A 16 4.45 0.46 8.64
N LYS A 17 4.61 1.77 8.84
CA LYS A 17 4.47 2.40 10.15
C LYS A 17 3.04 2.31 10.70
N GLU A 18 2.03 2.51 9.86
CA GLU A 18 0.63 2.35 10.26
C GLU A 18 0.33 0.88 10.62
N LEU A 19 0.75 -0.08 9.78
CA LEU A 19 0.53 -1.50 10.03
C LEU A 19 1.23 -2.01 11.31
N GLN A 20 2.39 -1.45 11.65
CA GLN A 20 3.11 -1.78 12.89
C GLN A 20 2.37 -1.35 14.17
N GLN A 21 1.37 -0.47 14.08
CA GLN A 21 0.54 -0.10 15.22
C GLN A 21 -0.48 -1.17 15.59
N TYR A 22 -0.73 -2.11 14.67
CA TYR A 22 -1.69 -3.19 14.86
C TYR A 22 -0.96 -4.49 15.18
N SER A 23 -1.46 -5.22 16.16
CA SER A 23 -0.99 -6.57 16.48
C SER A 23 -1.77 -7.59 15.66
N PHE A 24 -1.08 -8.34 14.82
CA PHE A 24 -1.67 -9.44 14.07
C PHE A 24 -1.57 -10.73 14.88
N THR A 25 -2.67 -11.47 14.96
CA THR A 25 -2.63 -12.85 15.47
C THR A 25 -2.49 -13.79 14.29
N ILE A 26 -1.33 -14.44 14.19
CA ILE A 26 -1.07 -15.47 13.17
C ILE A 26 -1.11 -16.85 13.81
N LYS A 27 -1.50 -17.85 13.02
CA LYS A 27 -1.44 -19.27 13.43
C LYS A 27 -0.10 -19.91 13.08
N ASP A 28 0.47 -19.50 11.95
CA ASP A 28 1.73 -20.00 11.43
C ASP A 28 2.56 -18.82 10.93
N SER A 29 3.87 -19.00 10.82
CA SER A 29 4.74 -17.98 10.22
C SER A 29 4.32 -17.70 8.77
N ILE A 30 4.17 -16.41 8.42
CA ILE A 30 3.78 -15.97 7.07
C ILE A 30 4.91 -15.14 6.45
N SER A 31 5.24 -15.42 5.20
CA SER A 31 6.23 -14.68 4.42
C SER A 31 5.73 -14.58 2.98
N GLU A 32 4.89 -13.58 2.71
CA GLU A 32 4.17 -13.47 1.45
C GLU A 32 4.24 -12.06 0.84
N LYS A 33 4.03 -12.01 -0.48
CA LYS A 33 3.97 -10.75 -1.25
C LYS A 33 2.51 -10.40 -1.53
N VAL A 34 2.08 -9.27 -0.99
CA VAL A 34 0.76 -8.67 -1.26
C VAL A 34 0.92 -7.54 -2.26
N PHE A 35 0.11 -7.50 -3.31
CA PHE A 35 0.13 -6.41 -4.29
C PHE A 35 -1.05 -5.48 -4.08
N MET A 36 -0.76 -4.19 -3.93
CA MET A 36 -1.77 -3.16 -3.88
C MET A 36 -1.82 -2.38 -5.19
N ASN A 37 -3.02 -2.18 -5.73
CA ASN A 37 -3.27 -1.27 -6.83
C ASN A 37 -3.75 0.06 -6.27
N LEU A 38 -2.93 1.09 -6.44
CA LEU A 38 -3.18 2.46 -6.01
C LEU A 38 -3.52 3.32 -7.24
N MET A 39 -4.51 4.18 -7.12
CA MET A 39 -4.79 5.25 -8.06
C MET A 39 -4.44 6.59 -7.42
N ILE A 40 -3.63 7.38 -8.11
CA ILE A 40 -3.30 8.75 -7.73
C ILE A 40 -4.01 9.65 -8.74
N SER A 41 -4.99 10.42 -8.28
CA SER A 41 -5.72 11.34 -9.16
C SER A 41 -4.85 12.51 -9.63
N SER A 42 -5.28 13.20 -10.69
CA SER A 42 -4.67 14.46 -11.13
C SER A 42 -4.69 15.58 -10.06
N LYS A 43 -5.47 15.42 -9.00
CA LYS A 43 -5.51 16.31 -7.82
C LYS A 43 -4.59 15.85 -6.68
N GLY A 44 -3.85 14.76 -6.86
CA GLY A 44 -2.93 14.24 -5.84
C GLY A 44 -3.56 13.33 -4.78
N LYS A 45 -4.87 13.06 -4.85
CA LYS A 45 -5.54 12.13 -3.93
C LYS A 45 -5.17 10.69 -4.26
N VAL A 46 -4.74 9.93 -3.25
CA VAL A 46 -4.43 8.50 -3.36
C VAL A 46 -5.66 7.68 -2.97
N VAL A 47 -5.96 6.64 -3.74
CA VAL A 47 -7.09 5.73 -3.53
C VAL A 47 -6.59 4.30 -3.71
N LEU A 48 -6.96 3.40 -2.80
CA LEU A 48 -6.73 1.97 -2.92
C LEU A 48 -7.83 1.36 -3.81
N GLU A 49 -7.46 0.82 -4.98
CA GLU A 49 -8.41 0.19 -5.89
C GLU A 49 -8.62 -1.30 -5.57
N LYS A 50 -7.52 -2.01 -5.30
CA LYS A 50 -7.55 -3.46 -5.08
C LYS A 50 -6.32 -3.93 -4.30
N VAL A 51 -6.53 -4.90 -3.43
CA VAL A 51 -5.46 -5.70 -2.81
C VAL A 51 -5.49 -7.10 -3.41
N GLN A 52 -4.31 -7.62 -3.77
CA GLN A 52 -4.12 -8.98 -4.26
C GLN A 52 -3.17 -9.69 -3.31
N SER A 53 -3.71 -10.62 -2.54
CA SER A 53 -3.02 -11.48 -1.58
C SER A 53 -3.43 -12.94 -1.83
N SER A 54 -2.65 -13.89 -1.30
CA SER A 54 -3.02 -15.30 -1.33
C SER A 54 -4.24 -15.57 -0.43
N GLU A 55 -4.89 -16.71 -0.61
CA GLU A 55 -5.99 -17.14 0.27
C GLU A 55 -5.50 -17.36 1.70
N ASN A 56 -4.31 -17.94 1.88
CA ASN A 56 -3.69 -18.14 3.19
C ASN A 56 -3.51 -16.81 3.93
N CYS A 57 -2.97 -15.79 3.25
CA CYS A 57 -2.82 -14.45 3.82
C CYS A 57 -4.16 -13.84 4.25
N LYS A 58 -5.25 -14.06 3.50
CA LYS A 58 -6.58 -13.57 3.86
C LYS A 58 -7.19 -14.32 5.04
N LEU A 59 -6.94 -15.62 5.15
CA LEU A 59 -7.42 -16.43 6.26
C LEU A 59 -6.69 -16.10 7.57
N GLN A 60 -5.38 -15.86 7.50
CA GLN A 60 -4.59 -15.50 8.67
C GLN A 60 -4.73 -14.02 9.04
N LEU A 61 -4.85 -13.13 8.05
CA LEU A 61 -4.92 -11.68 8.25
C LEU A 61 -6.20 -11.10 7.61
N PRO A 62 -7.40 -11.47 8.11
CA PRO A 62 -8.66 -11.01 7.53
C PRO A 62 -8.84 -9.49 7.60
N GLU A 63 -8.24 -8.84 8.60
CA GLU A 63 -8.31 -7.38 8.81
C GLU A 63 -7.32 -6.60 7.95
N LEU A 64 -6.37 -7.27 7.29
CA LEU A 64 -5.30 -6.62 6.54
C LEU A 64 -5.83 -5.68 5.45
N ASP A 65 -6.83 -6.11 4.67
CA ASP A 65 -7.38 -5.32 3.58
C ASP A 65 -8.00 -4.01 4.11
N SER A 66 -8.70 -4.07 5.24
CA SER A 66 -9.30 -2.91 5.92
C SER A 66 -8.22 -1.96 6.45
N LEU A 67 -7.17 -2.51 7.07
CA LEU A 67 -6.06 -1.71 7.60
C LEU A 67 -5.25 -1.03 6.49
N LEU A 68 -5.01 -1.73 5.38
CA LEU A 68 -4.36 -1.15 4.20
C LEU A 68 -5.22 -0.02 3.59
N LEU A 69 -6.54 -0.20 3.55
CA LEU A 69 -7.46 0.84 3.10
C LEU A 69 -7.38 2.09 3.98
N LEU A 70 -7.46 1.93 5.30
CA LEU A 70 -7.32 3.03 6.26
C LEU A 70 -5.95 3.71 6.15
N SER A 71 -4.88 2.92 6.07
CA SER A 71 -3.51 3.43 5.89
C SER A 71 -3.38 4.31 4.65
N VAL A 72 -4.01 3.90 3.53
CA VAL A 72 -4.00 4.68 2.28
C VAL A 72 -4.87 5.93 2.39
N GLN A 73 -6.01 5.86 3.08
CA GLN A 73 -6.89 7.02 3.29
C GLN A 73 -6.23 8.09 4.18
N ASN A 74 -5.38 7.68 5.13
CA ASN A 74 -4.63 8.58 6.00
C ASN A 74 -3.41 9.23 5.32
N LEU A 75 -3.10 8.84 4.07
CA LEU A 75 -2.02 9.48 3.33
C LEU A 75 -2.37 10.93 3.00
N PRO A 76 -1.42 11.87 3.15
CA PRO A 76 -1.65 13.24 2.72
C PRO A 76 -1.78 13.30 1.20
N VAL A 77 -2.41 14.36 0.70
CA VAL A 77 -2.43 14.68 -0.72
C VAL A 77 -0.98 14.82 -1.22
N ILE A 78 -0.65 14.09 -2.28
CA ILE A 78 0.70 14.07 -2.86
C ILE A 78 0.74 14.84 -4.17
N TYR A 79 1.93 15.20 -4.62
CA TYR A 79 2.08 15.83 -5.92
C TYR A 79 1.73 14.82 -7.05
N PRO A 80 0.78 15.14 -7.94
CA PRO A 80 0.37 14.24 -9.01
C PRO A 80 1.50 14.05 -10.02
N ALA A 81 1.45 12.94 -10.76
CA ALA A 81 2.36 12.76 -11.87
C ALA A 81 2.04 13.78 -12.98
N ILE A 82 3.09 14.31 -13.60
CA ILE A 82 2.97 15.28 -14.69
C ILE A 82 3.36 14.62 -16.00
N LYS A 83 2.47 14.68 -16.99
CA LYS A 83 2.75 14.28 -18.37
C LYS A 83 2.65 15.51 -19.26
N ARG A 84 3.79 15.94 -19.81
CA ARG A 84 3.89 17.14 -20.68
C ARG A 84 3.28 18.41 -20.05
N GLY A 85 3.59 18.67 -18.79
CA GLY A 85 3.09 19.84 -18.05
C GLY A 85 1.67 19.70 -17.48
N ILE A 86 0.97 18.60 -17.77
CA ILE A 86 -0.42 18.39 -17.31
C ILE A 86 -0.44 17.34 -16.19
N PRO A 87 -1.10 17.61 -15.04
CA PRO A 87 -1.37 16.61 -14.02
C PRO A 87 -2.25 15.49 -14.56
N VAL A 88 -1.78 14.25 -14.43
CA VAL A 88 -2.51 13.07 -14.90
C VAL A 88 -2.82 12.11 -13.76
N THR A 89 -3.92 11.39 -13.90
CA THR A 89 -4.23 10.27 -13.03
C THR A 89 -3.31 9.10 -13.37
N THR A 90 -2.66 8.52 -12.36
CA THR A 90 -1.75 7.39 -12.51
C THR A 90 -2.18 6.21 -11.68
N LYS A 91 -2.08 5.02 -12.25
CA LYS A 91 -2.20 3.76 -11.53
C LYS A 91 -0.83 3.23 -11.17
N TYR A 92 -0.71 2.71 -9.96
CA TYR A 92 0.54 2.22 -9.43
C TYR A 92 0.32 0.89 -8.70
N ARG A 93 1.11 -0.12 -9.06
CA ARG A 93 1.12 -1.41 -8.38
C ARG A 93 2.28 -1.45 -7.40
N LEU A 94 1.97 -1.54 -6.12
CA LEU A 94 2.93 -1.57 -5.02
C LEU A 94 2.99 -2.98 -4.43
N PRO A 95 4.11 -3.71 -4.58
CA PRO A 95 4.32 -4.96 -3.86
C PRO A 95 4.72 -4.67 -2.41
N ILE A 96 4.04 -5.26 -1.44
CA ILE A 96 4.38 -5.21 -0.02
C ILE A 96 4.75 -6.63 0.41
N ILE A 97 5.84 -6.78 1.15
CA ILE A 97 6.24 -8.05 1.76
C ILE A 97 5.71 -8.04 3.18
N ILE A 98 4.95 -9.07 3.54
CA ILE A 98 4.47 -9.29 4.90
C ILE A 98 5.23 -10.49 5.45
N GLU A 99 6.02 -10.23 6.48
CA GLU A 99 6.79 -11.21 7.22
C GLU A 99 6.37 -11.15 8.69
N LEU A 100 5.69 -12.18 9.17
CA LEU A 100 5.37 -12.37 10.58
C LEU A 100 5.91 -13.73 11.01
N LYS A 101 6.61 -13.74 12.13
CA LYS A 101 7.17 -14.94 12.76
C LYS A 101 6.46 -15.14 14.08
N GLU A 102 6.19 -16.40 14.41
CA GLU A 102 5.71 -16.81 15.73
C GLU A 102 6.78 -16.56 16.81
#